data_AF-A0A6G1KLM5-F1
#
_entry.id   AF-A0A6G1KLM5-F1
#
_cell.length_a   1.000
_cell.length_b   1.000
_cell.length_c   1.000
_cell.angle_alpha   90.00
_cell.angle_beta   90.00
_cell.angle_gamma   90.00
#
_symmetry.space_group_name_H-M   'P 1'
#
loop_
_entity.id
_entity.type
_entity.pdbx_description
1 polymer ?
#
loop_
_entity_poly.entity_id
_entity_poly.type
_entity_poly.pdbx_seq_one_letter_code
_entity_poly.pdbx_strand_id
1 'polypeptide(L)'
;MKKWGYHSYPPAENTDMAVLGIEDALAALGLSTKMQRNDGPVQPLNFVHEDREQKDENGDPVPREKQTYVVDGRTYKMTRALCQMMVDHEGGAIYTSYRVAAYNAAKRMWRPRVADPPKDQLPKLRSMSDLMYAGWIWDDGVPAAKWKEIKYLFSNQITNADTNEVIMRVLKSKGMKDLPQWPGVTFPITDVEGQALLGTPNAVGYGYLLAQHKDQLGNKCVTKITAFEKRGDAHMLLYVEDCVAKDPLEKSLQHGGAGEGKEVMGVVTTVDLGDGTGISPIEQ
;
A
#
# COMPACT_ATOMS: atom_id res chain seq x y z
N MET A 1 -3.28 -10.95 11.62
CA MET A 1 -3.18 -11.58 10.27
C MET A 1 -3.86 -12.95 10.21
N LYS A 2 -3.39 -13.95 10.98
CA LYS A 2 -3.91 -15.33 10.95
C LYS A 2 -5.42 -15.46 11.21
N LYS A 3 -5.97 -14.70 12.17
CA LYS A 3 -7.43 -14.62 12.41
C LYS A 3 -8.23 -14.38 11.13
N TRP A 4 -7.72 -13.57 10.21
CA TRP A 4 -8.40 -13.24 8.95
C TRP A 4 -7.92 -14.08 7.77
N GLY A 5 -7.43 -15.30 8.01
CA GLY A 5 -7.08 -16.25 6.94
C GLY A 5 -5.77 -15.97 6.20
N TYR A 6 -4.98 -14.98 6.64
CA TYR A 6 -3.68 -14.70 6.05
C TYR A 6 -2.58 -15.54 6.69
N HIS A 7 -1.76 -16.14 5.85
CA HIS A 7 -0.57 -16.88 6.23
C HIS A 7 0.67 -16.18 5.69
N SER A 8 1.75 -16.25 6.47
CA SER A 8 3.09 -15.89 6.01
C SER A 8 3.76 -17.14 5.48
N TYR A 9 4.26 -17.09 4.26
CA TYR A 9 5.05 -18.16 3.67
C TYR A 9 6.47 -17.66 3.42
N PRO A 10 7.44 -18.57 3.23
CA PRO A 10 8.75 -18.19 2.73
C PRO A 10 8.61 -17.23 1.55
N PRO A 11 9.35 -16.11 1.58
CA PRO A 11 9.32 -15.15 0.49
C PRO A 11 9.74 -15.81 -0.82
N ALA A 12 9.13 -15.40 -1.93
CA ALA A 12 9.51 -15.90 -3.25
C ALA A 12 10.85 -15.27 -3.69
N GLU A 13 11.51 -15.86 -4.69
CA GLU A 13 12.81 -15.37 -5.18
C GLU A 13 12.78 -13.90 -5.62
N ASN A 14 11.62 -13.42 -6.08
CA ASN A 14 11.39 -12.02 -6.48
C ASN A 14 11.32 -11.02 -5.30
N THR A 15 11.40 -11.48 -4.05
CA THR A 15 11.62 -10.65 -2.87
C THR A 15 13.10 -10.65 -2.48
N ASP A 16 13.93 -10.29 -3.46
CA ASP A 16 15.36 -10.08 -3.32
C ASP A 16 15.74 -8.78 -4.03
N MET A 17 16.52 -7.93 -3.37
CA MET A 17 16.96 -6.64 -3.90
C MET A 17 17.73 -6.79 -5.23
N ALA A 18 18.51 -7.86 -5.39
CA ALA A 18 19.26 -8.12 -6.62
C ALA A 18 18.33 -8.42 -7.81
N VAL A 19 17.12 -8.94 -7.56
CA VAL A 19 16.11 -9.19 -8.61
C VAL A 19 15.49 -7.88 -9.08
N LEU A 20 15.27 -6.91 -8.16
CA LEU A 20 14.74 -5.60 -8.51
C LEU A 20 15.70 -4.77 -9.36
N GLY A 21 17.02 -4.91 -9.14
CA GLY A 21 18.04 -4.20 -9.91
C GLY A 21 18.06 -2.69 -9.67
N ILE A 22 17.54 -2.22 -8.53
CA ILE A 22 17.41 -0.80 -8.19
C ILE A 22 18.57 -0.30 -7.30
N GLU A 23 19.74 -0.93 -7.37
CA GLU A 23 20.87 -0.66 -6.47
C GLU A 23 21.39 0.77 -6.58
N ASP A 24 21.30 1.38 -7.76
CA ASP A 24 21.61 2.79 -8.03
C ASP A 24 20.68 3.75 -7.26
N ALA A 25 19.38 3.46 -7.26
CA ALA A 25 18.40 4.20 -6.48
C ALA A 25 18.63 4.04 -4.97
N LEU A 26 18.88 2.81 -4.52
CA LEU A 26 19.14 2.53 -3.10
C LEU A 26 20.42 3.23 -2.61
N ALA A 27 21.51 3.15 -3.38
CA ALA A 27 22.77 3.81 -3.06
C ALA A 27 22.62 5.33 -2.96
N ALA A 28 21.86 5.95 -3.88
CA ALA A 28 21.58 7.39 -3.86
C ALA A 28 20.78 7.85 -2.62
N LEU A 29 20.00 6.94 -2.01
CA LEU A 29 19.19 7.20 -0.82
C LEU A 29 19.86 6.73 0.48
N GLY A 30 21.03 6.10 0.40
CA GLY A 30 21.71 5.48 1.54
C GLY A 30 21.00 4.25 2.09
N LEU A 31 20.23 3.54 1.27
CA LEU A 31 19.48 2.33 1.63
C LEU A 31 20.32 1.07 1.39
N SER A 32 20.09 0.04 2.21
CA SER A 32 20.82 -1.23 2.10
C SER A 32 20.22 -2.13 1.02
N THR A 33 21.08 -2.84 0.29
CA THR A 33 20.68 -3.97 -0.58
C THR A 33 20.71 -5.32 0.16
N LYS A 34 21.20 -5.35 1.41
CA LYS A 34 21.51 -6.58 2.13
C LYS A 34 20.25 -7.16 2.79
N MET A 35 19.88 -8.36 2.37
CA MET A 35 18.74 -9.11 2.91
C MET A 35 19.01 -9.63 4.34
N GLN A 36 17.96 -9.78 5.17
CA GLN A 36 18.03 -10.31 6.54
C GLN A 36 18.68 -11.70 6.62
N ARG A 37 18.41 -12.57 5.64
CA ARG A 37 19.06 -13.90 5.53
C ARG A 37 20.58 -13.85 5.36
N ASN A 38 21.11 -12.67 5.01
CA ASN A 38 22.54 -12.40 4.84
C ASN A 38 23.02 -11.37 5.89
N ASP A 39 22.42 -11.32 7.08
CA ASP A 39 22.73 -10.36 8.16
C ASP A 39 22.59 -8.89 7.71
N GLY A 40 21.54 -8.58 6.96
CA GLY A 40 21.20 -7.21 6.54
C GLY A 40 19.86 -6.73 7.10
N PRO A 41 19.51 -5.44 6.94
CA PRO A 41 18.30 -4.89 7.54
C PRO A 41 17.02 -5.15 6.73
N VAL A 42 17.15 -5.64 5.48
CA VAL A 42 16.00 -5.82 4.58
C VAL A 42 15.29 -7.15 4.87
N GLN A 43 14.16 -7.09 5.55
CA GLN A 43 13.32 -8.25 5.86
C GLN A 43 12.30 -8.51 4.75
N PRO A 44 12.35 -9.68 4.07
CA PRO A 44 11.35 -10.06 3.10
C PRO A 44 10.10 -10.68 3.77
N LEU A 45 8.92 -10.28 3.33
CA LEU A 45 7.63 -10.74 3.84
C LEU A 45 6.69 -11.11 2.68
N ASN A 46 5.90 -12.17 2.88
CA ASN A 46 4.98 -12.67 1.86
C ASN A 46 3.67 -13.14 2.51
N PHE A 47 2.66 -12.28 2.46
CA PHE A 47 1.34 -12.57 3.01
C PHE A 47 0.41 -13.08 1.94
N VAL A 48 -0.18 -14.25 2.18
CA VAL A 48 -1.11 -14.91 1.26
C VAL A 48 -2.39 -15.29 2.00
N HIS A 49 -3.53 -14.93 1.43
CA HIS A 49 -4.85 -15.32 1.94
C HIS A 49 -5.25 -16.70 1.38
N GLU A 50 -4.47 -17.71 1.75
CA GLU A 50 -4.52 -19.12 1.34
C GLU A 50 -3.92 -19.97 2.47
N ASP A 51 -4.44 -21.17 2.70
CA ASP A 51 -3.87 -22.14 3.63
C ASP A 51 -3.35 -23.35 2.84
N ARG A 52 -2.03 -23.44 2.66
CA ARG A 52 -1.38 -24.50 1.86
C ARG A 52 -1.44 -25.86 2.54
N GLU A 53 -1.72 -25.89 3.85
CA GLU A 53 -1.77 -27.10 4.65
C GLU A 53 -3.21 -27.55 4.95
N GLN A 54 -4.21 -26.82 4.45
CA GLN A 54 -5.62 -27.17 4.68
C GLN A 54 -5.94 -28.53 4.07
N LYS A 55 -6.48 -29.42 4.91
CA LYS A 55 -6.92 -30.77 4.55
C LYS A 55 -8.40 -30.97 4.80
N ASP A 56 -9.03 -31.84 4.01
CA ASP A 56 -10.41 -32.26 4.22
C ASP A 56 -10.51 -33.39 5.25
N GLU A 57 -11.72 -33.92 5.45
CA GLU A 57 -12.01 -34.99 6.42
C GLU A 57 -11.26 -36.30 6.14
N ASN A 58 -10.81 -36.51 4.90
CA ASN A 58 -10.03 -37.69 4.51
C ASN A 58 -8.51 -37.46 4.65
N GLY A 59 -8.10 -36.24 5.03
CA GLY A 59 -6.70 -35.84 5.10
C GLY A 59 -6.11 -35.39 3.75
N ASP A 60 -6.94 -35.25 2.71
CA ASP A 60 -6.50 -34.82 1.39
C ASP A 60 -6.39 -33.29 1.33
N PRO A 61 -5.41 -32.72 0.59
CA PRO A 61 -5.29 -31.27 0.44
C PRO A 61 -6.54 -30.64 -0.18
N VAL A 62 -7.08 -29.61 0.46
CA VAL A 62 -8.24 -28.88 -0.05
C VAL A 62 -7.85 -28.03 -1.26
N PRO A 63 -8.50 -28.22 -2.44
CA PRO A 63 -8.24 -27.39 -3.61
C PRO A 63 -8.42 -25.90 -3.30
N ARG A 64 -7.54 -25.05 -3.85
CA ARG A 64 -7.44 -23.63 -3.50
C ARG A 64 -8.75 -22.85 -3.63
N GLU A 65 -9.57 -23.20 -4.61
CA GLU A 65 -10.88 -22.59 -4.86
C GLU A 65 -11.98 -23.02 -3.87
N LYS A 66 -11.75 -24.10 -3.10
CA LYS A 66 -12.64 -24.62 -2.06
C LYS A 66 -12.20 -24.25 -0.65
N GLN A 67 -11.03 -23.63 -0.51
CA GLN A 67 -10.48 -23.29 0.81
C GLN A 67 -11.33 -22.27 1.55
N THR A 68 -11.51 -22.51 2.86
CA THR A 68 -12.30 -21.65 3.75
C THR A 68 -11.57 -21.44 5.09
N TYR A 69 -12.00 -20.44 5.85
CA TYR A 69 -11.55 -20.21 7.22
C TYR A 69 -12.72 -19.73 8.08
N VAL A 70 -12.60 -19.89 9.40
CA VAL A 70 -13.66 -19.52 10.35
C VAL A 70 -13.20 -18.37 11.22
N VAL A 71 -14.06 -17.34 11.34
CA VAL A 71 -13.85 -16.20 12.25
C VAL A 71 -15.13 -15.97 13.02
N ASP A 72 -15.03 -15.97 14.35
CA ASP A 72 -16.15 -15.68 15.25
C ASP A 72 -17.41 -16.53 14.91
N GLY A 73 -17.20 -17.82 14.59
CA GLY A 73 -18.26 -18.77 14.23
C GLY A 73 -18.79 -18.68 12.79
N ARG A 74 -18.32 -17.73 11.98
CA ARG A 74 -18.71 -17.57 10.57
C ARG A 74 -17.63 -18.12 9.64
N THR A 75 -18.06 -18.90 8.64
CA THR A 75 -17.19 -19.41 7.57
C THR A 75 -17.03 -18.40 6.45
N TYR A 76 -15.79 -18.21 6.01
CA TYR A 76 -15.40 -17.33 4.92
C TYR A 76 -14.62 -18.10 3.86
N LYS A 77 -14.70 -17.66 2.60
CA LYS A 77 -13.88 -18.21 1.51
C LYS A 77 -12.51 -17.52 1.47
N MET A 78 -11.46 -18.31 1.27
CA MET A 78 -10.15 -17.76 0.95
C MET A 78 -10.21 -17.04 -0.40
N THR A 79 -9.48 -15.93 -0.52
CA THR A 79 -9.50 -15.07 -1.72
C THR A 79 -8.23 -15.20 -2.54
N ARG A 80 -7.14 -15.67 -1.92
CA ARG A 80 -5.77 -15.67 -2.46
C ARG A 80 -5.22 -14.27 -2.72
N ALA A 81 -5.66 -13.30 -1.92
CA ALA A 81 -4.98 -12.03 -1.81
C ALA A 81 -3.48 -12.26 -1.53
N LEU A 82 -2.65 -11.40 -2.10
CA LEU A 82 -1.20 -11.52 -2.03
C LEU A 82 -0.61 -10.14 -1.75
N CYS A 83 0.31 -10.08 -0.79
CA CYS A 83 1.18 -8.93 -0.57
C CYS A 83 2.61 -9.43 -0.42
N GLN A 84 3.42 -9.23 -1.45
CA GLN A 84 4.86 -9.42 -1.37
C GLN A 84 5.52 -8.07 -1.08
N MET A 85 6.34 -8.06 -0.05
CA MET A 85 7.01 -6.84 0.39
C MET A 85 8.37 -7.14 1.01
N MET A 86 9.19 -6.12 1.08
CA MET A 86 10.38 -6.09 1.91
C MET A 86 10.29 -4.85 2.80
N VAL A 87 10.81 -4.96 4.01
CA VAL A 87 10.80 -3.91 5.03
C VAL A 87 12.22 -3.63 5.47
N ASP A 88 12.59 -2.36 5.56
CA ASP A 88 13.87 -1.89 6.07
C ASP A 88 13.62 -0.78 7.10
N HIS A 89 13.61 -1.15 8.38
CA HIS A 89 13.40 -0.19 9.47
C HIS A 89 14.61 0.72 9.72
N GLU A 90 15.82 0.30 9.33
CA GLU A 90 17.02 1.13 9.46
C GLU A 90 16.99 2.26 8.41
N GLY A 91 16.65 1.92 7.17
CA GLY A 91 16.51 2.85 6.06
C GLY A 91 15.18 3.61 6.04
N GLY A 92 14.16 3.13 6.75
CA GLY A 92 12.82 3.72 6.74
C GLY A 92 12.05 3.43 5.46
N ALA A 93 12.21 2.22 4.89
CA ALA A 93 11.68 1.90 3.56
C ALA A 93 10.77 0.68 3.55
N ILE A 94 9.70 0.77 2.75
CA ILE A 94 8.85 -0.36 2.37
C ILE A 94 8.95 -0.55 0.86
N TYR A 95 9.29 -1.76 0.45
CA TYR A 95 9.36 -2.16 -0.94
C TYR A 95 8.23 -3.13 -1.21
N THR A 96 7.41 -2.87 -2.22
CA THR A 96 6.36 -3.81 -2.60
C THR A 96 6.47 -4.21 -4.06
N SER A 97 6.19 -5.48 -4.29
CA SER A 97 6.11 -6.11 -5.60
C SER A 97 4.90 -7.04 -5.58
N TYR A 98 4.38 -7.45 -6.75
CA TYR A 98 3.34 -8.49 -6.86
C TYR A 98 2.24 -8.45 -5.80
N ARG A 99 1.37 -7.45 -5.89
CA ARG A 99 0.26 -7.22 -4.96
C ARG A 99 -1.09 -7.51 -5.60
N VAL A 100 -1.96 -8.23 -4.89
CA VAL A 100 -3.36 -8.43 -5.29
C VAL A 100 -4.26 -8.31 -4.06
N ALA A 101 -5.07 -7.27 -3.99
CA ALA A 101 -6.03 -7.07 -2.89
C ALA A 101 -7.13 -8.15 -2.90
N ALA A 102 -7.74 -8.43 -1.75
CA ALA A 102 -8.68 -9.53 -1.58
C ALA A 102 -9.90 -9.46 -2.52
N TYR A 103 -10.42 -8.26 -2.78
CA TYR A 103 -11.51 -8.06 -3.73
C TYR A 103 -11.13 -8.50 -5.15
N ASN A 104 -9.98 -8.05 -5.66
CA ASN A 104 -9.50 -8.40 -7.01
C ASN A 104 -9.10 -9.88 -7.10
N ALA A 105 -8.55 -10.45 -6.02
CA ALA A 105 -8.22 -11.86 -5.96
C ALA A 105 -9.50 -12.73 -6.00
N ALA A 106 -10.53 -12.37 -5.21
CA ALA A 106 -11.81 -13.05 -5.21
C ALA A 106 -12.48 -13.06 -6.60
N LYS A 107 -12.48 -11.92 -7.31
CA LYS A 107 -13.00 -11.83 -8.70
C LYS A 107 -12.36 -12.84 -9.67
N ARG A 108 -11.08 -13.14 -9.46
CA ARG A 108 -10.30 -14.05 -10.30
C ARG A 108 -10.44 -15.50 -9.86
N MET A 109 -10.54 -15.74 -8.55
CA MET A 109 -10.36 -17.06 -7.96
C MET A 109 -11.64 -17.79 -7.61
N TRP A 110 -12.68 -17.08 -7.18
CA TRP A 110 -13.93 -17.73 -6.81
C TRP A 110 -14.62 -18.37 -8.02
N ARG A 111 -15.30 -19.49 -7.76
CA ARG A 111 -16.03 -20.27 -8.75
C ARG A 111 -17.50 -20.44 -8.32
N PRO A 112 -18.48 -20.22 -9.23
CA PRO A 112 -18.32 -19.60 -10.56
C PRO A 112 -17.73 -18.17 -10.47
N ARG A 113 -17.18 -17.64 -11.57
CA ARG A 113 -16.52 -16.32 -11.57
C ARG A 113 -17.51 -15.25 -11.12
N VAL A 114 -17.12 -14.44 -10.13
CA VAL A 114 -17.97 -13.38 -9.57
C VAL A 114 -17.45 -12.02 -10.04
N ALA A 115 -18.30 -11.23 -10.69
CA ALA A 115 -17.92 -9.89 -11.18
C ALA A 115 -17.77 -8.87 -10.04
N ASP A 116 -18.62 -8.99 -9.02
CA ASP A 116 -18.65 -8.17 -7.81
C ASP A 116 -18.75 -9.06 -6.56
N PRO A 117 -17.60 -9.46 -5.95
CA PRO A 117 -17.58 -10.27 -4.74
C PRO A 117 -18.32 -9.57 -3.58
N PRO A 118 -19.26 -10.26 -2.90
CA PRO A 118 -19.96 -9.69 -1.76
C PRO A 118 -18.99 -9.23 -0.68
N LYS A 119 -19.07 -7.94 -0.30
CA LYS A 119 -18.14 -7.31 0.63
C LYS A 119 -18.14 -7.97 2.01
N ASP A 120 -19.25 -8.56 2.42
CA ASP A 120 -19.42 -9.25 3.70
C ASP A 120 -18.81 -10.67 3.70
N GLN A 121 -18.45 -11.21 2.53
CA GLN A 121 -17.76 -12.49 2.37
C GLN A 121 -16.23 -12.35 2.23
N LEU A 122 -15.72 -11.12 2.12
CA LEU A 122 -14.29 -10.83 2.10
C LEU A 122 -13.73 -10.77 3.53
N PRO A 123 -12.43 -11.05 3.74
CA PRO A 123 -11.80 -10.79 5.04
C PRO A 123 -11.99 -9.33 5.45
N LYS A 124 -12.17 -9.04 6.74
CA LYS A 124 -12.15 -7.63 7.19
C LYS A 124 -10.78 -7.00 6.91
N LEU A 125 -9.71 -7.77 7.07
CA LEU A 125 -8.35 -7.40 6.70
C LEU A 125 -8.13 -7.57 5.19
N ARG A 126 -8.73 -6.70 4.37
CA ARG A 126 -8.73 -6.84 2.90
C ARG A 126 -7.98 -5.76 2.14
N SER A 127 -7.71 -4.64 2.79
CA SER A 127 -7.06 -3.50 2.14
C SER A 127 -5.56 -3.78 2.00
N MET A 128 -4.94 -3.23 0.95
CA MET A 128 -3.49 -3.37 0.80
C MET A 128 -2.75 -2.51 1.83
N SER A 129 -3.32 -1.37 2.24
CA SER A 129 -2.76 -0.52 3.30
C SER A 129 -2.60 -1.28 4.62
N ASP A 130 -3.61 -2.06 5.02
CA ASP A 130 -3.52 -2.84 6.27
C ASP A 130 -2.51 -3.98 6.19
N LEU A 131 -2.34 -4.59 5.01
CA LEU A 131 -1.31 -5.62 4.82
C LEU A 131 0.10 -5.03 4.86
N MET A 132 0.30 -3.86 4.25
CA MET A 132 1.56 -3.13 4.34
C MET A 132 1.85 -2.68 5.77
N TYR A 133 0.84 -2.19 6.49
CA TYR A 133 0.96 -1.82 7.90
C TYR A 133 1.33 -3.03 8.75
N ALA A 134 0.61 -4.14 8.61
CA ALA A 134 0.92 -5.39 9.31
C ALA A 134 2.34 -5.90 9.02
N GLY A 135 2.85 -5.71 7.80
CA GLY A 135 4.24 -6.00 7.45
C GLY A 135 5.23 -5.05 8.11
N TRP A 136 4.91 -3.75 8.15
CA TRP A 136 5.76 -2.74 8.78
C TRP A 136 5.91 -2.97 10.29
N ILE A 137 4.87 -3.45 10.97
CA ILE A 137 4.91 -3.74 12.41
C ILE A 137 5.13 -5.24 12.71
N TRP A 138 5.61 -6.01 11.72
CA TRP A 138 5.67 -7.48 11.82
C TRP A 138 6.73 -7.99 12.81
N ASP A 139 7.84 -7.28 12.93
CA ASP A 139 8.95 -7.66 13.80
C ASP A 139 8.78 -7.07 15.20
N ASP A 140 8.45 -7.93 16.18
CA ASP A 140 8.31 -7.57 17.59
C ASP A 140 9.63 -7.06 18.21
N GLY A 141 10.78 -7.29 17.57
CA GLY A 141 12.08 -6.75 17.97
C GLY A 141 12.26 -5.27 17.62
N VAL A 142 11.41 -4.71 16.75
CA VAL A 142 11.49 -3.31 16.34
C VAL A 142 10.65 -2.44 17.29
N PRO A 143 11.26 -1.48 18.01
CA PRO A 143 10.54 -0.65 18.95
C PRO A 143 9.52 0.24 18.25
N ALA A 144 8.34 0.44 18.85
CA ALA A 144 7.26 1.23 18.24
C ALA A 144 7.66 2.67 17.85
N ALA A 145 8.69 3.24 18.48
CA ALA A 145 9.25 4.53 18.08
C ALA A 145 9.77 4.54 16.63
N LYS A 146 10.34 3.41 16.16
CA LYS A 146 10.82 3.23 14.78
C LYS A 146 9.69 3.20 13.75
N TRP A 147 8.46 2.90 14.17
CA TRP A 147 7.35 2.84 13.22
C TRP A 147 7.04 4.19 12.57
N LYS A 148 7.46 5.30 13.20
CA LYS A 148 7.32 6.67 12.70
C LYS A 148 8.43 7.10 11.73
N GLU A 149 9.41 6.25 11.48
CA GLU A 149 10.59 6.56 10.66
C GLU A 149 10.43 6.13 9.19
N ILE A 150 9.21 5.93 8.69
CA ILE A 150 8.96 5.69 7.27
C ILE A 150 9.33 6.94 6.46
N LYS A 151 10.21 6.76 5.47
CA LYS A 151 10.74 7.78 4.55
C LYS A 151 10.48 7.45 3.09
N TYR A 152 10.45 6.17 2.74
CA TYR A 152 10.40 5.72 1.34
C TYR A 152 9.44 4.57 1.12
N LEU A 153 8.63 4.67 0.06
CA LEU A 153 7.69 3.64 -0.33
C LEU A 153 7.90 3.31 -1.81
N PHE A 154 8.30 2.09 -2.11
CA PHE A 154 8.62 1.64 -3.48
C PHE A 154 7.53 0.72 -4.04
N SER A 155 6.93 1.12 -5.16
CA SER A 155 6.21 0.20 -6.05
C SER A 155 7.17 -0.29 -7.13
N ASN A 156 7.55 -1.56 -7.07
CA ASN A 156 8.53 -2.14 -7.96
C ASN A 156 7.90 -3.04 -9.01
N GLN A 157 8.54 -3.12 -10.18
CA GLN A 157 8.17 -4.00 -11.28
C GLN A 157 6.68 -3.86 -11.66
N ILE A 158 6.27 -2.63 -11.95
CA ILE A 158 4.88 -2.27 -12.21
C ILE A 158 4.46 -2.81 -13.58
N THR A 159 3.65 -3.86 -13.57
CA THR A 159 3.14 -4.52 -14.80
C THR A 159 1.65 -4.26 -15.07
N ASN A 160 0.93 -3.60 -14.15
CA ASN A 160 -0.48 -3.23 -14.37
C ASN A 160 -0.60 -2.10 -15.39
N ALA A 161 -1.47 -2.28 -16.39
CA ALA A 161 -1.67 -1.35 -17.49
C ALA A 161 -2.14 0.04 -17.02
N ASP A 162 -3.10 0.11 -16.08
CA ASP A 162 -3.66 1.39 -15.62
C ASP A 162 -2.60 2.31 -15.02
N THR A 163 -1.67 1.75 -14.22
CA THR A 163 -0.58 2.53 -13.63
C THR A 163 0.42 2.97 -14.71
N ASN A 164 0.80 2.06 -15.61
CA ASN A 164 1.72 2.39 -16.71
C ASN A 164 1.14 3.46 -17.63
N GLU A 165 -0.16 3.43 -17.93
CA GLU A 165 -0.83 4.45 -18.72
C GLU A 165 -0.75 5.83 -18.06
N VAL A 166 -0.99 5.91 -16.75
CA VAL A 166 -0.85 7.16 -16.01
C VAL A 166 0.60 7.65 -16.00
N ILE A 167 1.58 6.77 -15.78
CA ILE A 167 3.02 7.10 -15.86
C ILE A 167 3.34 7.71 -17.24
N MET A 168 2.94 7.05 -18.33
CA MET A 168 3.20 7.55 -19.68
C MET A 168 2.48 8.88 -19.96
N ARG A 169 1.27 9.06 -19.42
CA ARG A 169 0.51 10.31 -19.58
C ARG A 169 1.22 11.49 -18.89
N VAL A 170 1.72 11.30 -17.66
CA VAL A 170 2.43 12.37 -16.95
C VAL A 170 3.77 12.66 -17.60
N LEU A 171 4.49 11.65 -18.11
CA LEU A 171 5.73 11.85 -18.88
C LEU A 171 5.49 12.66 -20.16
N LYS A 172 4.45 12.29 -20.92
CA LYS A 172 4.08 13.00 -22.15
C LYS A 172 3.73 14.46 -21.89
N SER A 173 3.11 14.77 -20.75
CA SER A 173 2.82 16.15 -20.35
C SER A 173 4.08 17.00 -20.12
N LYS A 174 5.22 16.37 -19.81
CA LYS A 174 6.54 16.99 -19.71
C LYS A 174 7.37 16.91 -21.01
N GLY A 175 6.76 16.50 -22.12
CA GLY A 175 7.43 16.36 -23.42
C GLY A 175 8.34 15.14 -23.53
N MET A 176 8.23 14.18 -22.60
CA MET A 176 9.03 12.97 -22.59
C MET A 176 8.33 11.84 -23.36
N LYS A 177 9.10 11.08 -24.13
CA LYS A 177 8.59 9.95 -24.92
C LYS A 177 8.60 8.64 -24.16
N ASP A 178 9.64 8.45 -23.34
CA ASP A 178 9.92 7.20 -22.66
C ASP A 178 10.20 7.48 -21.17
N LEU A 179 9.96 6.47 -20.33
CA LEU A 179 10.34 6.51 -18.92
C LEU A 179 11.86 6.34 -18.83
N PRO A 180 12.60 7.33 -18.28
CA PRO A 180 14.05 7.21 -18.19
C PRO A 180 14.46 6.24 -17.07
N GLN A 181 15.68 5.73 -17.17
CA GLN A 181 16.34 5.04 -16.06
C GLN A 181 16.57 5.98 -14.88
N TRP A 182 16.94 5.42 -13.72
CA TRP A 182 17.36 6.20 -12.55
C TRP A 182 18.37 7.30 -12.98
N PRO A 183 18.21 8.57 -12.56
CA PRO A 183 17.40 9.09 -11.45
C PRO A 183 15.90 9.28 -11.73
N GLY A 184 15.41 8.90 -12.91
CA GLY A 184 13.99 8.99 -13.23
C GLY A 184 13.48 10.41 -13.42
N VAL A 185 12.18 10.58 -13.22
CA VAL A 185 11.49 11.88 -13.25
C VAL A 185 10.70 12.03 -11.96
N THR A 186 10.88 13.16 -11.28
CA THR A 186 10.25 13.45 -9.99
C THR A 186 9.11 14.44 -10.16
N PHE A 187 7.96 14.09 -9.58
CA PHE A 187 6.73 14.88 -9.61
C PHE A 187 6.33 15.23 -8.16
N PRO A 188 6.35 16.51 -7.77
CA PRO A 188 5.78 16.96 -6.51
C PRO A 188 4.28 16.64 -6.41
N ILE A 189 3.79 16.28 -5.21
CA ILE A 189 2.35 16.02 -5.01
C ILE A 189 1.48 17.29 -5.05
N THR A 190 2.12 18.46 -5.05
CA THR A 190 1.46 19.74 -5.29
C THR A 190 1.02 19.90 -6.73
N ASP A 191 1.61 19.13 -7.65
CA ASP A 191 1.34 19.19 -9.08
C ASP A 191 0.30 18.14 -9.47
N VAL A 192 -0.45 18.41 -10.54
CA VAL A 192 -1.50 17.51 -11.05
C VAL A 192 -0.91 16.14 -11.43
N GLU A 193 0.30 16.12 -11.98
CA GLU A 193 1.01 14.90 -12.36
C GLU A 193 1.36 14.03 -11.14
N GLY A 194 1.85 14.64 -10.05
CA GLY A 194 2.13 13.92 -8.82
C GLY A 194 0.86 13.34 -8.19
N GLN A 195 -0.22 14.12 -8.18
CA GLN A 195 -1.53 13.67 -7.69
C GLN A 195 -2.10 12.52 -8.54
N ALA A 196 -1.94 12.62 -9.87
CA ALA A 196 -2.34 11.55 -10.78
C ALA A 196 -1.58 10.26 -10.49
N LEU A 197 -0.26 10.33 -10.28
CA LEU A 197 0.56 9.18 -9.89
C LEU A 197 0.13 8.59 -8.54
N LEU A 198 -0.14 9.42 -7.53
CA LEU A 198 -0.61 8.96 -6.21
C LEU A 198 -1.97 8.25 -6.30
N GLY A 199 -2.84 8.68 -7.21
CA GLY A 199 -4.14 8.04 -7.46
C GLY A 199 -4.07 6.69 -8.19
N THR A 200 -2.89 6.26 -8.65
CA THR A 200 -2.76 4.99 -9.36
C THR A 200 -3.00 3.78 -8.44
N PRO A 201 -3.41 2.62 -9.00
CA PRO A 201 -3.54 1.39 -8.22
C PRO A 201 -2.29 0.98 -7.43
N ASN A 202 -1.09 1.36 -7.90
CA ASN A 202 0.17 1.02 -7.23
C ASN A 202 0.57 2.01 -6.12
N ALA A 203 0.07 3.24 -6.14
CA ALA A 203 0.42 4.26 -5.16
C ALA A 203 -0.68 4.52 -4.11
N VAL A 204 -1.95 4.35 -4.48
CA VAL A 204 -3.08 4.73 -3.61
C VAL A 204 -3.10 3.98 -2.27
N GLY A 205 -2.64 2.72 -2.26
CA GLY A 205 -2.50 1.93 -1.04
C GLY A 205 -1.54 2.54 -0.02
N TYR A 206 -0.52 3.26 -0.48
CA TYR A 206 0.39 4.02 0.40
C TYR A 206 -0.28 5.25 1.00
N GLY A 207 -1.08 5.97 0.20
CA GLY A 207 -1.88 7.08 0.73
C GLY A 207 -2.80 6.62 1.86
N TYR A 208 -3.49 5.49 1.67
CA TYR A 208 -4.32 4.88 2.71
C TYR A 208 -3.51 4.38 3.90
N LEU A 209 -2.33 3.77 3.69
CA LEU A 209 -1.43 3.34 4.76
C LEU A 209 -1.11 4.50 5.71
N LEU A 210 -0.64 5.63 5.16
CA LEU A 210 -0.26 6.79 5.96
C LEU A 210 -1.48 7.48 6.59
N ALA A 211 -2.62 7.52 5.89
CA ALA A 211 -3.82 8.19 6.37
C ALA A 211 -4.58 7.41 7.46
N GLN A 212 -4.62 6.07 7.37
CA GLN A 212 -5.41 5.22 8.28
C GLN A 212 -4.64 4.82 9.54
N HIS A 213 -3.30 4.81 9.49
CA HIS A 213 -2.45 4.36 10.60
C HIS A 213 -1.66 5.52 11.23
N LYS A 214 -2.22 6.74 11.23
CA LYS A 214 -1.56 7.97 11.72
C LYS A 214 -1.16 7.90 13.19
N ASP A 215 -1.96 7.24 14.02
CA ASP A 215 -1.68 7.14 15.46
C ASP A 215 -0.37 6.39 15.72
N GLN A 216 -0.04 5.42 14.86
CA GLN A 216 1.15 4.58 14.97
C GLN A 216 2.31 5.11 14.13
N LEU A 217 2.04 5.56 12.90
CA LEU A 217 3.06 6.03 11.94
C LEU A 217 3.42 7.51 12.10
N GLY A 218 2.63 8.27 12.86
CA GLY A 218 2.67 9.73 12.88
C GLY A 218 1.90 10.35 11.71
N ASN A 219 1.75 11.67 11.73
CA ASN A 219 1.07 12.41 10.66
C ASN A 219 2.00 12.55 9.45
N LYS A 220 2.11 11.48 8.65
CA LYS A 220 3.00 11.39 7.48
C LYS A 220 2.27 11.64 6.17
N CYS A 221 2.96 12.26 5.22
CA CYS A 221 2.45 12.61 3.90
C CYS A 221 3.46 12.22 2.82
N VAL A 222 2.95 11.79 1.66
CA VAL A 222 3.76 11.71 0.44
C VAL A 222 4.02 13.12 -0.07
N THR A 223 5.28 13.50 -0.30
CA THR A 223 5.65 14.86 -0.78
C THR A 223 5.92 14.90 -2.27
N LYS A 224 6.52 13.84 -2.81
CA LYS A 224 6.84 13.70 -4.24
C LYS A 224 6.94 12.23 -4.64
N ILE A 225 6.82 11.97 -5.93
CA ILE A 225 6.91 10.64 -6.53
C ILE A 225 7.95 10.68 -7.65
N THR A 226 8.96 9.82 -7.58
CA THR A 226 9.90 9.58 -8.69
C THR A 226 9.48 8.33 -9.45
N ALA A 227 9.23 8.45 -10.75
CA ALA A 227 9.04 7.32 -11.64
C ALA A 227 10.33 7.06 -12.43
N PHE A 228 10.73 5.80 -12.57
CA PHE A 228 11.92 5.41 -13.32
C PHE A 228 11.80 4.00 -13.92
N GLU A 229 12.56 3.73 -14.96
CA GLU A 229 12.66 2.41 -15.61
C GLU A 229 13.84 1.63 -15.04
N LYS A 230 13.65 0.33 -14.86
CA LYS A 230 14.75 -0.61 -14.67
C LYS A 230 14.40 -1.99 -15.22
N ARG A 231 15.32 -2.58 -15.99
CA ARG A 231 15.20 -3.94 -16.57
C ARG A 231 13.91 -4.15 -17.38
N GLY A 232 13.39 -3.11 -18.02
CA GLY A 232 12.18 -3.11 -18.83
C GLY A 232 10.88 -2.85 -18.05
N ASP A 233 10.96 -2.72 -16.73
CA ASP A 233 9.81 -2.46 -15.87
C ASP A 233 9.80 -1.02 -15.34
N ALA A 234 8.60 -0.47 -15.12
CA ALA A 234 8.43 0.78 -14.42
C ALA A 234 8.49 0.59 -12.89
N HIS A 235 9.09 1.56 -12.21
CA HIS A 235 9.15 1.64 -10.76
C HIS A 235 8.68 3.03 -10.32
N MET A 236 8.07 3.11 -9.12
CA MET A 236 7.77 4.37 -8.46
C MET A 236 8.33 4.37 -7.04
N LEU A 237 9.01 5.46 -6.70
CA LEU A 237 9.46 5.80 -5.36
C LEU A 237 8.63 6.99 -4.84
N LEU A 238 7.91 6.79 -3.75
CA LEU A 238 7.21 7.85 -3.05
C LEU A 238 8.04 8.27 -1.83
N TYR A 239 8.28 9.57 -1.70
CA TYR A 239 8.99 10.17 -0.57
C TYR A 239 7.99 10.56 0.50
N VAL A 240 8.28 10.23 1.75
CA VAL A 240 7.42 10.43 2.90
C VAL A 240 8.08 11.36 3.88
N GLU A 241 7.36 12.38 4.30
CA GLU A 241 7.78 13.35 5.31
C GLU A 241 6.65 13.56 6.33
N ASP A 242 6.94 14.25 7.43
CA ASP A 242 5.89 14.74 8.32
C ASP A 242 5.01 15.74 7.56
N CYS A 243 3.70 15.52 7.58
CA CYS A 243 2.76 16.50 7.08
C CYS A 243 2.89 17.78 7.93
N VAL A 244 3.19 18.91 7.30
CA VAL A 244 2.98 20.21 7.94
C VAL A 244 1.48 20.33 8.21
N ALA A 245 1.09 20.48 9.48
CA ALA A 245 -0.27 20.83 9.80
C ALA A 245 -0.59 22.13 9.08
N LYS A 246 -1.63 22.14 8.21
CA LYS A 246 -2.15 23.41 7.71
C LYS A 246 -2.56 24.21 8.95
N ASP A 247 -1.90 25.34 9.19
CA ASP A 247 -2.23 26.23 10.29
C ASP A 247 -3.73 26.56 10.18
N PRO A 248 -4.55 26.33 11.22
CA PRO A 248 -5.95 26.75 11.24
C PRO A 248 -6.14 28.23 10.86
N LEU A 249 -5.12 29.08 11.04
CA LEU A 249 -5.13 30.50 10.69
C LEU A 249 -5.04 30.80 9.19
N GLU A 250 -4.53 29.89 8.34
CA GLU A 250 -4.49 30.13 6.89
C GLU A 250 -5.90 30.23 6.27
N LYS A 251 -6.90 29.56 6.85
CA LYS A 251 -8.30 29.70 6.41
C LYS A 251 -8.92 31.05 6.82
N SER A 252 -8.40 31.70 7.86
CA SER A 252 -8.91 33.00 8.34
C SER A 252 -8.40 34.18 7.52
N LEU A 253 -7.24 34.04 6.86
CA LEU A 253 -6.63 35.10 6.06
C LEU A 253 -7.13 35.17 4.61
N GLN A 254 -7.88 34.16 4.14
CA GLN A 254 -8.53 34.19 2.81
C GLN A 254 -9.97 34.76 2.84
N HIS A 255 -10.54 35.06 4.00
CA HIS A 255 -11.89 35.62 4.14
C HIS A 255 -11.94 37.00 4.85
N GLY A 256 -10.79 37.62 5.11
CA GLY A 256 -10.69 38.95 5.73
C GLY A 256 -10.60 40.09 4.70
N GLY A 257 -11.67 40.31 3.92
CA GLY A 257 -11.75 41.40 2.95
C GLY A 257 -13.19 41.84 2.71
N ALA A 258 -13.61 42.86 3.47
CA ALA A 258 -14.83 43.69 3.40
C ALA A 258 -15.88 43.44 2.30
N GLY A 259 -17.15 43.30 2.72
CA GLY A 259 -18.31 43.50 1.84
C GLY A 259 -19.63 43.09 2.50
N GLU A 260 -20.50 44.06 2.73
CA GLU A 260 -21.77 43.98 3.45
C GLU A 260 -22.84 43.07 2.80
N GLY A 261 -23.67 42.47 3.65
CA GLY A 261 -25.11 42.26 3.46
C GLY A 261 -25.61 41.51 2.22
N LYS A 262 -25.98 40.23 2.41
CA LYS A 262 -27.31 39.68 2.05
C LYS A 262 -27.42 38.21 2.46
N GLU A 263 -28.41 37.92 3.30
CA GLU A 263 -28.94 36.57 3.47
C GLU A 263 -29.39 36.02 2.12
N VAL A 264 -28.88 34.85 1.75
CA VAL A 264 -29.55 33.95 0.80
C VAL A 264 -29.46 32.54 1.36
N MET A 265 -30.61 32.00 1.77
CA MET A 265 -30.80 30.59 2.08
C MET A 265 -30.33 29.73 0.89
N GLY A 266 -29.34 28.88 1.14
CA GLY A 266 -28.85 27.87 0.20
C GLY A 266 -28.66 26.55 0.93
N VAL A 267 -29.54 25.60 0.64
CA VAL A 267 -29.56 24.23 1.16
C VAL A 267 -28.22 23.54 0.94
N VAL A 268 -27.56 23.12 2.03
CA VAL A 268 -26.47 22.13 1.98
C VAL A 268 -26.91 20.88 2.72
N THR A 269 -27.21 19.85 1.93
CA THR A 269 -27.38 18.46 2.37
C THR A 269 -26.16 18.00 3.15
N THR A 270 -26.37 17.71 4.43
CA THR A 270 -25.45 16.94 5.27
C THR A 270 -25.33 15.53 4.70
N VAL A 271 -24.13 15.14 4.27
CA VAL A 271 -23.79 13.73 4.10
C VAL A 271 -23.23 13.27 5.43
N ASP A 272 -24.06 12.50 6.13
CA ASP A 272 -23.76 11.83 7.38
C ASP A 272 -22.68 10.76 7.13
N LEU A 273 -21.48 10.98 7.68
CA LEU A 273 -20.43 9.96 7.73
C LEU A 273 -20.53 9.30 9.10
N GLY A 274 -21.39 8.26 9.16
CA GLY A 274 -21.59 7.46 10.35
C GLY A 274 -20.28 6.91 10.92
N ASP A 275 -19.97 7.39 12.13
CA ASP A 275 -19.50 6.71 13.32
C ASP A 275 -18.89 5.31 13.09
N GLY A 276 -17.66 5.29 12.56
CA GLY A 276 -16.80 4.11 12.57
C GLY A 276 -16.15 3.95 13.94
N THR A 277 -16.80 3.19 14.82
CA THR A 277 -16.29 2.82 16.15
C THR A 277 -14.89 2.20 16.08
N GLY A 278 -14.02 2.68 16.97
CA GLY A 278 -12.62 2.29 17.08
C GLY A 278 -12.44 0.79 17.30
N ILE A 279 -11.46 0.23 16.60
CA ILE A 279 -10.98 -1.13 16.82
C ILE A 279 -9.88 -1.08 17.88
N SER A 280 -10.17 -1.70 19.03
CA SER A 280 -9.26 -1.97 20.15
C SER A 280 -8.10 -2.90 19.74
N PRO A 281 -6.97 -2.92 20.46
CA PRO A 281 -5.72 -3.57 20.03
C PRO A 281 -5.88 -5.07 19.78
N ILE A 282 -5.15 -5.54 18.77
CA ILE A 282 -4.98 -6.94 18.42
C ILE A 282 -4.13 -7.59 19.53
N GLU A 283 -4.74 -8.41 20.37
CA GLU A 283 -4.02 -9.44 21.12
C GLU A 283 -3.73 -10.62 20.16
N GLN A 284 -2.51 -11.15 20.28
CA GLN A 284 -1.92 -12.19 19.43
C GLN A 284 -2.64 -13.54 19.55
#